data_AF-A0A0J5G192-F1
#
_entry.id   AF-A0A0J5G192-F1
#
_cell.length_a   1.000
_cell.length_b   1.000
_cell.length_c   1.000
_cell.angle_alpha   90.00
_cell.angle_beta   90.00
_cell.angle_gamma   90.00
#
_symmetry.space_group_name_H-M   'P 1'
#
loop_
_entity.id
_entity.type
_entity.pdbx_description
1 polymer ?
#
loop_
_entity_poly.entity_id
_entity_poly.type
_entity_poly.pdbx_seq_one_letter_code
_entity_poly.pdbx_strand_id
1 'polypeptide(L)'
;MIKLLLPLALAALLTGCQQDCDGHVYVLAQGLAAGASVPGKMEPSALPAGFPRGQLSSDGSYAGRKAYCNVTAARSDYVDSARAGRIAVPGAWSVWQTDARWPDDVHPYRPADWRLKAPARLVKEMEKHNGSGN
;
A
#
# COMPACT_ATOMS: atom_id res chain seq x y z
N MET A 1 -25.39 15.91 50.24
CA MET A 1 -24.40 16.23 49.18
C MET A 1 -23.59 14.97 48.88
N ILE A 2 -23.87 14.30 47.76
CA ILE A 2 -23.00 13.24 47.22
C ILE A 2 -22.89 13.54 45.72
N LYS A 3 -21.72 14.03 45.30
CA LYS A 3 -21.34 14.19 43.89
C LYS A 3 -21.01 12.81 43.34
N LEU A 4 -21.95 12.19 42.62
CA LEU A 4 -21.61 11.10 41.71
C LEU A 4 -20.93 11.71 40.49
N LEU A 5 -19.60 11.65 40.47
CA LEU A 5 -18.82 11.80 39.26
C LEU A 5 -18.94 10.49 38.48
N LEU A 6 -19.79 10.45 37.45
CA LEU A 6 -19.69 9.42 36.42
C LEU A 6 -18.36 9.66 35.67
N PRO A 7 -17.41 8.71 35.66
CA PRO A 7 -16.35 8.77 34.68
C PRO A 7 -17.00 8.51 33.31
N LEU A 8 -16.88 9.47 32.40
CA LEU A 8 -17.08 9.22 30.98
C LEU A 8 -16.15 8.08 30.58
N ALA A 9 -16.71 6.88 30.45
CA ALA A 9 -16.08 5.79 29.72
C ALA A 9 -16.10 6.17 28.23
N LEU A 10 -15.22 7.09 27.85
CA LEU A 10 -14.81 7.28 26.46
C LEU A 10 -13.83 6.15 26.11
N ALA A 11 -14.29 4.91 26.23
CA ALA A 11 -13.64 3.80 25.57
C ALA A 11 -13.92 4.00 24.09
N ALA A 12 -13.00 4.69 23.43
CA ALA A 12 -12.94 4.80 21.99
C ALA A 12 -13.14 3.39 21.41
N LEU A 13 -14.30 3.18 20.80
CA LEU A 13 -14.54 2.10 19.85
C LEU A 13 -13.63 2.36 18.65
N LEU A 14 -12.32 2.20 18.84
CA LEU A 14 -11.35 1.91 17.79
C LEU A 14 -11.46 0.41 17.46
N THR A 15 -12.69 -0.07 17.28
CA THR A 15 -13.00 -1.27 16.49
C THR A 15 -12.86 -0.90 15.01
N GLY A 16 -11.66 -0.51 14.61
CA GLY A 16 -11.23 -0.56 13.22
C GLY A 16 -10.19 -1.66 13.19
N CYS A 17 -10.55 -2.82 12.63
CA CYS A 17 -9.72 -4.02 12.48
C CYS A 17 -8.23 -3.72 12.67
N GLN A 18 -7.67 -4.08 13.82
CA GLN A 18 -6.25 -4.00 14.07
C GLN A 18 -5.62 -4.92 13.01
N GLN A 19 -5.19 -4.34 11.89
CA GLN A 19 -4.58 -5.10 10.81
C GLN A 19 -3.36 -5.77 11.44
N ASP A 20 -3.35 -7.09 11.45
CA ASP A 20 -2.20 -7.84 11.94
C ASP A 20 -1.05 -7.54 10.97
N CYS A 21 -0.19 -6.61 11.39
CA CYS A 21 0.98 -6.18 10.65
C CYS A 21 2.17 -6.91 11.25
N ASP A 22 2.90 -7.67 10.44
CA ASP A 22 4.02 -8.51 10.88
C ASP A 22 5.38 -7.78 10.82
N GLY A 23 5.35 -6.46 10.66
CA GLY A 23 6.53 -5.60 10.54
C GLY A 23 7.09 -5.51 9.12
N HIS A 24 6.55 -6.27 8.15
CA HIS A 24 6.96 -6.20 6.75
C HIS A 24 6.07 -5.26 5.93
N VAL A 25 6.63 -4.81 4.80
CA VAL A 25 5.89 -4.05 3.79
C VAL A 25 5.65 -4.94 2.58
N TYR A 26 4.41 -4.89 2.09
CA TYR A 26 3.98 -5.60 0.90
C TYR A 26 3.53 -4.62 -0.18
N VAL A 27 3.76 -4.99 -1.44
CA VAL A 27 3.33 -4.21 -2.61
C VAL A 27 2.70 -5.12 -3.65
N LEU A 28 1.73 -4.58 -4.38
CA LEU A 28 1.22 -5.20 -5.60
C LEU A 28 2.14 -4.85 -6.77
N ALA A 29 2.52 -5.86 -7.55
CA ALA A 29 3.29 -5.69 -8.78
C ALA A 29 2.84 -6.67 -9.87
N GLN A 30 3.04 -6.27 -11.12
CA GLN A 30 2.84 -7.10 -12.31
C GLN A 30 4.15 -7.16 -13.09
N GLY A 31 4.58 -8.34 -13.52
CA GLY A 31 5.76 -8.52 -14.37
C GLY A 31 7.09 -8.10 -13.74
N LEU A 32 7.17 -8.02 -12.41
CA LEU A 32 8.43 -7.76 -11.69
C LEU A 32 9.03 -9.05 -11.14
N ALA A 33 10.35 -9.04 -10.95
CA ALA A 33 11.12 -10.14 -10.39
C ALA A 33 11.75 -9.74 -9.06
N ALA A 34 12.25 -10.74 -8.31
CA ALA A 34 13.01 -10.50 -7.10
C ALA A 34 14.22 -9.60 -7.39
N GLY A 35 14.55 -8.70 -6.45
CA GLY A 35 15.60 -7.71 -6.59
C GLY A 35 15.20 -6.44 -7.35
N ALA A 36 14.06 -6.43 -8.07
CA ALA A 36 13.56 -5.22 -8.71
C ALA A 36 13.25 -4.15 -7.66
N SER A 37 13.51 -2.88 -7.99
CA SER A 37 13.19 -1.74 -7.13
C SER A 37 11.85 -1.15 -7.51
N VAL A 38 11.00 -0.88 -6.53
CA VAL A 38 9.76 -0.11 -6.69
C VAL A 38 9.93 1.29 -6.11
N PRO A 39 9.38 2.32 -6.76
CA PRO A 39 9.64 3.71 -6.36
C PRO A 39 8.93 4.09 -5.06
N GLY A 40 9.63 4.84 -4.20
CA GLY A 40 9.05 5.61 -3.11
C GLY A 40 8.64 7.01 -3.55
N LYS A 41 8.36 7.90 -2.59
CA LYS A 41 8.03 9.30 -2.87
C LYS A 41 9.13 9.98 -3.70
N MET A 42 8.73 10.73 -4.72
CA MET A 42 9.63 11.55 -5.54
C MET A 42 9.05 12.94 -5.75
N GLU A 43 9.88 13.96 -5.50
CA GLU A 43 9.56 15.34 -5.86
C GLU A 43 9.65 15.55 -7.39
N PRO A 44 8.99 16.56 -7.96
CA PRO A 44 8.97 16.77 -9.42
C PRO A 44 10.35 16.80 -10.07
N SER A 45 11.35 17.36 -9.38
CA SER A 45 12.74 17.46 -9.85
C SER A 45 13.50 16.13 -9.87
N ALA A 46 13.04 15.13 -9.13
CA ALA A 46 13.66 13.81 -9.03
C ALA A 46 13.01 12.76 -9.95
N LEU A 47 11.94 13.13 -10.66
CA LEU A 47 11.23 12.22 -11.55
C LEU A 47 12.06 11.91 -12.80
N PRO A 48 12.22 10.63 -13.17
CA PRO A 48 12.81 10.26 -14.45
C PRO A 48 12.03 10.84 -15.64
N ALA A 49 12.74 11.11 -16.73
CA ALA A 49 12.10 11.47 -17.99
C ALA A 49 11.12 10.37 -18.42
N GLY A 50 9.90 10.77 -18.79
CA GLY A 50 8.85 9.83 -19.20
C GLY A 50 8.08 9.16 -18.06
N PHE A 51 8.24 9.61 -16.80
CA PHE A 51 7.44 9.09 -15.70
C PHE A 51 5.93 9.24 -15.99
N PRO A 52 5.10 8.19 -15.77
CA PRO A 52 3.70 8.21 -16.16
C PRO A 52 2.91 9.33 -15.47
N ARG A 53 2.44 10.31 -16.25
CA ARG A 53 1.68 11.47 -15.72
C ARG A 53 0.44 11.08 -14.93
N GLY A 54 -0.24 9.99 -15.32
CA GLY A 54 -1.40 9.46 -14.60
C GLY A 54 -1.11 8.92 -13.20
N GLN A 55 0.17 8.82 -12.81
CA GLN A 55 0.59 8.41 -11.46
C GLN A 55 1.03 9.61 -10.60
N LEU A 56 1.04 10.82 -11.15
CA LEU A 56 1.47 12.02 -10.42
C LEU A 56 0.31 12.65 -9.64
N SER A 57 0.67 13.23 -8.51
CA SER A 57 -0.18 14.15 -7.76
C SER A 57 -0.35 15.47 -8.51
N SER A 58 -1.29 16.31 -8.08
CA SER A 58 -1.57 17.61 -8.71
C SER A 58 -0.40 18.60 -8.66
N ASP A 59 0.50 18.45 -7.69
CA ASP A 59 1.75 19.23 -7.56
C ASP A 59 2.90 18.67 -8.42
N GLY A 60 2.63 17.63 -9.22
CA GLY A 60 3.61 16.96 -10.07
C GLY A 60 4.52 15.98 -9.33
N SER A 61 4.36 15.78 -8.03
CA SER A 61 5.12 14.77 -7.27
C SER A 61 4.57 13.37 -7.51
N TYR A 62 5.39 12.34 -7.27
CA TYR A 62 4.92 10.97 -7.13
C TYR A 62 4.82 10.61 -5.64
N ALA A 63 3.63 10.18 -5.21
CA ALA A 63 3.36 9.87 -3.81
C ALA A 63 4.04 8.60 -3.29
N GLY A 64 4.65 7.78 -4.16
CA GLY A 64 5.21 6.47 -3.81
C GLY A 64 4.31 5.30 -4.20
N ARG A 65 4.90 4.10 -4.29
CA ARG A 65 4.13 2.86 -4.48
C ARG A 65 3.22 2.65 -3.27
N LYS A 66 1.97 2.24 -3.54
CA LYS A 66 1.02 1.84 -2.49
C LYS A 66 1.57 0.63 -1.73
N ALA A 67 1.57 0.74 -0.40
CA ALA A 67 2.14 -0.21 0.53
C ALA A 67 1.04 -0.79 1.43
N TYR A 68 1.22 -2.05 1.80
CA TYR A 68 0.32 -2.79 2.68
C TYR A 68 1.14 -3.42 3.80
N CYS A 69 0.54 -3.54 4.99
CA CYS A 69 1.22 -4.16 6.13
C CYS A 69 1.02 -5.68 6.22
N ASN A 70 0.18 -6.26 5.34
CA ASN A 70 0.03 -7.71 5.17
C ASN A 70 -0.46 -8.07 3.76
N VAL A 71 -0.28 -9.35 3.41
CA VAL A 71 -0.66 -9.91 2.09
C VAL A 71 -2.17 -9.82 1.84
N THR A 72 -2.98 -10.07 2.87
CA THR A 72 -4.45 -10.06 2.76
C THR A 72 -4.97 -8.70 2.32
N ALA A 73 -4.47 -7.61 2.90
CA ALA A 73 -4.86 -6.25 2.53
C ALA A 73 -4.46 -5.92 1.08
N ALA A 74 -3.28 -6.34 0.65
CA ALA A 74 -2.83 -6.16 -0.73
C ALA A 74 -3.76 -6.88 -1.73
N ARG A 75 -4.08 -8.15 -1.46
CA ARG A 75 -5.01 -8.94 -2.29
C ARG A 75 -6.40 -8.33 -2.34
N SER A 76 -6.96 -7.96 -1.18
CA SER A 76 -8.30 -7.35 -1.13
C SER A 76 -8.37 -6.08 -1.95
N ASP A 77 -7.34 -5.21 -1.87
CA ASP A 77 -7.29 -4.00 -2.68
C ASP A 77 -7.27 -4.27 -4.18
N TYR A 78 -6.54 -5.31 -4.61
CA TYR A 78 -6.54 -5.73 -6.01
C TYR A 78 -7.94 -6.18 -6.44
N VAL A 79 -8.56 -7.08 -5.68
CA VAL A 79 -9.90 -7.63 -5.99
C VAL A 79 -10.94 -6.52 -6.05
N ASP A 80 -10.93 -5.61 -5.08
CA ASP A 80 -11.89 -4.50 -5.03
C ASP A 80 -11.66 -3.50 -6.18
N SER A 81 -10.39 -3.22 -6.51
CA SER A 81 -10.04 -2.38 -7.65
C SER A 81 -10.44 -3.02 -8.98
N ALA A 82 -10.30 -4.35 -9.11
CA ALA A 82 -10.74 -5.10 -10.28
C ALA A 82 -12.27 -5.04 -10.43
N ARG A 83 -13.01 -5.33 -9.36
CA ARG A 83 -14.48 -5.26 -9.32
C ARG A 83 -15.00 -3.86 -9.64
N ALA A 84 -14.30 -2.83 -9.19
CA ALA A 84 -14.65 -1.44 -9.47
C ALA A 84 -14.19 -0.94 -10.86
N GLY A 85 -13.61 -1.80 -11.72
CA GLY A 85 -13.13 -1.41 -13.04
C GLY A 85 -11.96 -0.43 -13.02
N ARG A 86 -11.23 -0.34 -11.91
CA ARG A 86 -10.08 0.58 -11.75
C ARG A 86 -8.77 -0.01 -12.25
N ILE A 87 -8.75 -1.29 -12.60
CA ILE A 87 -7.60 -1.96 -13.20
C ILE A 87 -7.80 -1.93 -14.71
N ALA A 88 -6.96 -1.16 -15.40
CA ALA A 88 -7.04 -0.96 -16.85
C ALA A 88 -6.90 -2.28 -17.63
N VAL A 89 -6.06 -3.20 -17.15
CA VAL A 89 -5.88 -4.54 -17.73
C VAL A 89 -5.85 -5.56 -16.58
N PRO A 90 -6.98 -6.23 -16.29
CA PRO A 90 -7.00 -7.39 -15.41
C PRO A 90 -6.07 -8.46 -15.99
N GLY A 91 -5.19 -9.03 -15.17
CA GLY A 91 -4.10 -9.87 -15.68
C GLY A 91 -3.32 -10.50 -14.55
N ALA A 92 -2.14 -11.04 -14.86
CA ALA A 92 -1.29 -11.64 -13.85
C ALA A 92 -0.79 -10.57 -12.86
N TRP A 93 -0.88 -10.87 -11.56
CA TRP A 93 -0.45 -9.98 -10.49
C TRP A 93 0.17 -10.79 -9.35
N SER A 94 1.03 -10.14 -8.58
CA SER A 94 1.69 -10.74 -7.43
C SER A 94 1.72 -9.77 -6.25
N VAL A 95 1.69 -10.33 -5.05
CA VAL A 95 2.06 -9.62 -3.81
C VAL A 95 3.52 -9.92 -3.52
N TRP A 96 4.31 -8.87 -3.36
CA TRP A 96 5.72 -8.98 -3.01
C TRP A 96 5.97 -8.38 -1.64
N GLN A 97 6.71 -9.10 -0.80
CA GLN A 97 7.38 -8.54 0.36
C GLN A 97 8.59 -7.71 -0.11
N THR A 98 8.80 -6.54 0.49
CA THR A 98 9.96 -5.69 0.22
C THR A 98 10.99 -5.72 1.35
N ASP A 99 12.12 -5.04 1.17
CA ASP A 99 13.11 -4.80 2.23
C ASP A 99 12.75 -3.62 3.15
N ALA A 100 11.60 -2.96 2.92
CA ALA A 100 11.07 -1.90 3.78
C ALA A 100 10.33 -2.46 5.01
N ARG A 101 10.27 -1.66 6.07
CA ARG A 101 9.67 -2.01 7.36
C ARG A 101 8.42 -1.20 7.66
N TRP A 102 7.43 -1.88 8.23
CA TRP A 102 6.23 -1.24 8.73
C TRP A 102 6.36 -0.91 10.22
N PRO A 103 5.97 0.29 10.69
CA PRO A 103 5.48 1.46 9.93
C PRO A 103 6.60 2.43 9.49
N ASP A 104 7.86 2.11 9.75
CA ASP A 104 8.97 3.06 9.67
C ASP A 104 9.24 3.60 8.25
N ASP A 105 9.05 2.78 7.22
CA ASP A 105 9.38 3.12 5.83
C ASP A 105 8.15 3.50 4.99
N VAL A 106 6.99 3.64 5.63
CA VAL A 106 5.74 4.05 4.99
C VAL A 106 5.21 5.37 5.56
N HIS A 107 4.43 6.09 4.77
CA HIS A 107 3.72 7.28 5.21
C HIS A 107 2.25 7.24 4.76
N PRO A 108 1.34 7.87 5.53
CA PRO A 108 -0.03 8.02 5.08
C PRO A 108 -0.09 8.96 3.87
N TYR A 109 -0.97 8.66 2.92
CA TYR A 109 -1.28 9.53 1.79
C TYR A 109 -2.75 9.95 1.78
N ARG A 110 -3.66 9.00 2.05
CA ARG A 110 -5.10 9.21 2.25
C ARG A 110 -5.60 8.25 3.33
N PRO A 111 -6.83 8.39 3.85
CA PRO A 111 -7.38 7.41 4.77
C PRO A 111 -7.27 5.99 4.21
N ALA A 112 -6.68 5.07 4.98
CA ALA A 112 -6.38 3.70 4.60
C ALA A 112 -5.49 3.51 3.34
N ASP A 113 -4.73 4.55 2.94
CA ASP A 113 -3.79 4.50 1.82
C ASP A 113 -2.39 4.91 2.30
N TRP A 114 -1.48 3.93 2.31
CA TRP A 114 -0.10 4.09 2.75
C TRP A 114 0.85 3.96 1.56
N ARG A 115 1.94 4.71 1.62
CA ARG A 115 2.91 4.82 0.52
C ARG A 115 4.34 4.66 1.01
N LEU A 116 5.19 4.11 0.16
CA LEU A 116 6.63 4.01 0.43
C LEU A 116 7.27 5.39 0.52
N LYS A 117 8.04 5.65 1.60
CA LYS A 117 8.84 6.87 1.77
C LYS A 117 10.01 6.94 0.79
N ALA A 118 10.64 5.80 0.50
CA ALA A 118 11.83 5.68 -0.34
C ALA A 118 11.73 4.44 -1.25
N PRO A 119 12.57 4.32 -2.31
CA PRO A 119 12.61 3.11 -3.12
C PRO A 119 12.88 1.87 -2.27
N ALA A 120 12.16 0.78 -2.56
CA ALA A 120 12.29 -0.50 -1.85
C ALA A 120 12.49 -1.64 -2.85
N ARG A 121 13.29 -2.63 -2.49
CA ARG A 121 13.53 -3.81 -3.32
C ARG A 121 12.54 -4.91 -3.00
N LEU A 122 12.11 -5.62 -4.03
CA LEU A 122 11.31 -6.83 -3.90
C LEU A 122 12.19 -7.97 -3.39
N VAL A 123 11.84 -8.55 -2.24
CA VAL A 123 12.63 -9.61 -1.59
C VAL A 123 12.04 -10.98 -1.85
N LYS A 124 10.71 -11.12 -1.70
CA LYS A 124 10.03 -12.41 -1.78
C LYS A 124 8.65 -12.28 -2.40
N GLU A 125 8.34 -13.13 -3.36
CA GLU A 125 6.98 -13.26 -3.90
C GLU A 125 6.15 -14.06 -2.89
N MET A 126 5.09 -13.44 -2.37
CA MET A 126 4.25 -14.01 -1.31
C MET A 126 3.01 -14.68 -1.88
N GLU A 127 2.46 -14.09 -2.92
CA GLU A 127 1.31 -14.60 -3.65
C GLU A 127 1.49 -14.24 -5.13
N LYS A 128 1.13 -15.18 -6.00
CA LYS A 128 1.11 -14.98 -7.44
C LYS A 128 -0.20 -15.47 -7.99
N HIS A 129 -0.85 -14.63 -8.78
CA HIS A 129 -2.02 -14.98 -9.55
C HIS A 129 -1.67 -14.87 -11.02
N ASN A 130 -1.61 -16.01 -11.70
CA ASN A 130 -1.57 -16.04 -13.15
C ASN A 130 -3.00 -15.73 -13.58
N GLY A 131 -3.26 -14.62 -14.27
CA GLY A 131 -4.61 -14.24 -14.68
C GLY A 131 -5.35 -15.41 -15.33
N SER A 132 -6.68 -15.49 -15.20
CA SER A 132 -7.43 -16.57 -15.83
C SER A 132 -7.15 -16.56 -17.33
N GLY A 133 -6.53 -17.62 -17.83
CA GLY A 133 -6.54 -17.89 -19.26
C GLY A 133 -8.00 -18.04 -19.67
N ASN A 134 -8.46 -17.18 -20.56
CA ASN A 134 -9.63 -17.48 -21.36
C ASN A 134 -9.22 -18.45 -22.47
#